data_AF-A0A7H4MM60-F1
#
_entry.id   AF-A0A7H4MM60-F1
#
_cell.length_a   1.000
_cell.length_b   1.000
_cell.length_c   1.000
_cell.angle_alpha   90.00
_cell.angle_beta   90.00
_cell.angle_gamma   90.00
#
_symmetry.space_group_name_H-M   'P 1'
#
loop_
_entity.id
_entity.type
_entity.pdbx_description
1 polymer ?
#
loop_
_entity_poly.entity_id
_entity_poly.type
_entity_poly.pdbx_seq_one_letter_code
_entity_poly.pdbx_strand_id
1 'polypeptide(L)'
;MFGRAIFFGPRAGNNWFSQGLVKPGQLPRVISRPGAIGVGHQWAYLPDVADTIAALLARRHELEPFARFHMQGHWDPDGSEMSQAIQRVVARYGGRAAVKSFPWWLVKLAAPL
;
A
#
# COMPACT_ATOMS: atom_id res chain seq x y z
N MET A 1 -6.68 10.22 11.83
CA MET A 1 -6.46 10.91 10.54
C MET A 1 -5.23 10.28 9.88
N PHE A 2 -5.41 9.31 8.97
CA PHE A 2 -4.32 8.72 8.18
C PHE A 2 -4.55 9.07 6.71
N GLY A 3 -4.06 10.24 6.28
CA GLY A 3 -4.16 10.75 4.92
C GLY A 3 -2.85 10.64 4.13
N ARG A 4 -2.06 9.58 4.34
CA ARG A 4 -0.82 9.33 3.58
C ARG A 4 -1.00 8.08 2.72
N ALA A 5 -0.77 8.21 1.42
CA ALA A 5 -0.83 7.09 0.50
C ALA A 5 0.22 6.03 0.85
N ILE A 6 -0.18 4.76 0.75
CA ILE A 6 0.70 3.61 0.97
C ILE A 6 1.15 3.10 -0.39
N PHE A 7 2.47 2.95 -0.58
CA PHE A 7 3.04 2.54 -1.85
C PHE A 7 3.11 1.02 -1.99
N PHE A 8 2.82 0.50 -3.19
CA PHE A 8 3.01 -0.92 -3.56
C PHE A 8 3.70 -1.03 -4.92
N GLY A 9 4.39 -2.14 -5.19
CA GLY A 9 5.07 -2.37 -6.47
C GLY A 9 6.38 -3.17 -6.36
N PRO A 10 6.95 -3.59 -7.49
CA PRO A 10 8.16 -4.40 -7.54
C PRO A 10 9.37 -3.63 -6.98
N ARG A 11 10.32 -4.34 -6.35
CA ARG A 11 11.57 -3.78 -5.80
C ARG A 11 11.41 -2.65 -4.77
N ALA A 12 10.22 -2.48 -4.19
CA ALA A 12 10.03 -1.57 -3.07
C ALA A 12 10.68 -2.14 -1.80
N GLY A 13 11.83 -1.58 -1.41
CA GLY A 13 12.63 -2.09 -0.28
C GLY A 13 11.96 -1.95 1.09
N ASN A 14 11.38 -0.78 1.38
CA ASN A 14 10.72 -0.48 2.65
C ASN A 14 9.29 0.02 2.41
N ASN A 15 8.36 -0.91 2.17
CA ASN A 15 6.94 -0.57 2.09
C ASN A 15 6.09 -1.44 3.02
N TRP A 16 4.97 -0.87 3.47
CA TRP A 16 4.03 -1.56 4.35
C TRP A 16 3.47 -2.83 3.70
N PHE A 17 3.44 -2.90 2.37
CA PHE A 17 2.98 -4.05 1.61
C PHE A 17 3.84 -5.31 1.83
N SER A 18 5.17 -5.20 1.71
CA SER A 18 6.10 -6.33 1.87
C SER A 18 6.44 -6.65 3.33
N GLN A 19 6.31 -5.67 4.23
CA GLN A 19 6.58 -5.85 5.67
C GLN A 19 5.34 -6.24 6.48
N GLY A 20 4.15 -5.89 6.01
CA GLY A 20 2.94 -5.99 6.80
C GLY A 20 1.76 -6.67 6.11
N LEU A 21 1.71 -6.81 4.77
CA LEU A 21 0.58 -7.47 4.07
C LEU A 21 0.93 -8.87 3.56
N VAL A 22 2.08 -9.08 2.91
CA VAL A 22 2.42 -10.36 2.27
C VAL A 22 3.90 -10.71 2.41
N LYS A 23 4.22 -12.00 2.57
CA LYS A 23 5.61 -12.48 2.56
C LYS A 23 6.13 -12.52 1.11
N PRO A 24 7.27 -11.89 0.79
CA PRO A 24 7.86 -11.94 -0.55
C PRO A 24 8.22 -13.37 -0.99
N GLY A 25 8.11 -13.64 -2.29
CA GLY A 25 8.63 -14.88 -2.91
C GLY A 25 7.79 -16.15 -2.72
N GLN A 26 6.65 -16.08 -2.04
CA GLN A 26 5.74 -17.21 -1.85
C GLN A 26 4.29 -16.78 -2.04
N LEU A 27 3.41 -17.74 -2.39
CA LEU A 27 1.96 -17.51 -2.34
C LEU A 27 1.54 -17.22 -0.88
N PRO A 28 1.02 -16.02 -0.58
CA PRO A 28 0.69 -15.67 0.80
C PRO A 28 -0.50 -16.49 1.30
N ARG A 29 -0.33 -17.14 2.47
CA ARG A 29 -1.41 -17.85 3.18
C ARG A 29 -2.18 -16.94 4.13
N VAL A 30 -1.55 -15.87 4.59
CA VAL A 30 -2.13 -14.87 5.49
C VAL A 30 -1.84 -13.49 4.91
N ILE A 31 -2.87 -12.65 4.86
CA ILE A 31 -2.78 -11.24 4.52
C ILE A 31 -3.05 -10.46 5.80
N SER A 32 -2.06 -9.72 6.27
CA SER A 32 -2.18 -8.93 7.50
C SER A 32 -2.70 -7.53 7.18
N ARG A 33 -3.80 -7.13 7.82
CA ARG A 33 -4.46 -5.83 7.60
C ARG A 33 -4.09 -4.85 8.74
N PRO A 34 -3.30 -3.80 8.48
CA PRO A 34 -3.01 -2.75 9.47
C PRO A 34 -4.22 -1.92 9.82
N GLY A 35 -4.98 -1.55 8.78
CA GLY A 35 -6.07 -0.61 8.87
C GLY A 35 -7.22 -1.18 9.70
N ALA A 36 -7.91 -0.29 10.42
CA ALA A 36 -9.21 -0.62 10.98
C ALA A 36 -10.20 -0.92 9.84
N ILE A 37 -11.14 -1.84 10.10
CA ILE A 37 -12.20 -2.18 9.15
C ILE A 37 -13.08 -0.95 8.93
N GLY A 38 -13.40 -0.66 7.66
CA GLY A 38 -14.26 0.47 7.29
C GLY A 38 -13.55 1.82 7.24
N VAL A 39 -12.22 1.85 7.35
CA VAL A 39 -11.42 3.06 7.17
C VAL A 39 -10.82 3.04 5.77
N GLY A 40 -11.13 4.05 4.98
CA GLY A 40 -10.61 4.18 3.62
C GLY A 40 -9.10 4.44 3.59
N HIS A 41 -8.45 3.90 2.57
CA HIS A 41 -7.01 4.01 2.35
C HIS A 41 -6.72 4.40 0.90
N GLN A 42 -5.66 5.18 0.70
CA GLN A 42 -5.16 5.48 -0.64
C GLN A 42 -3.89 4.66 -0.90
N TRP A 43 -3.88 3.94 -2.02
CA TRP A 43 -2.74 3.18 -2.49
C TRP A 43 -2.12 3.88 -3.70
N ALA A 44 -0.81 3.79 -3.86
CA ALA A 44 -0.14 4.30 -5.05
C ALA A 44 0.82 3.25 -5.60
N TYR A 45 0.70 2.94 -6.89
CA TYR A 45 1.64 2.06 -7.56
C TYR A 45 2.95 2.82 -7.76
N LEU A 46 4.04 2.30 -7.20
CA LEU A 46 5.31 3.02 -7.12
C LEU A 46 5.90 3.38 -8.49
N PRO A 47 5.84 2.51 -9.53
CA PRO A 47 6.22 2.88 -10.88
C PRO A 47 5.41 4.06 -11.44
N ASP A 48 4.08 4.08 -11.26
CA ASP A 48 3.26 5.20 -11.74
C ASP A 48 3.60 6.51 -11.02
N VAL A 49 3.95 6.45 -9.74
CA VAL A 49 4.44 7.61 -8.97
C VAL A 49 5.75 8.11 -9.58
N ALA A 50 6.68 7.20 -9.89
CA ALA A 50 7.95 7.55 -10.51
C ALA A 50 7.74 8.21 -11.89
N ASP A 51 6.86 7.63 -12.71
CA ASP A 51 6.52 8.17 -14.04
C ASP A 51 5.85 9.55 -13.92
N THR A 52 4.97 9.73 -12.94
CA THR A 52 4.33 11.03 -12.66
C THR A 52 5.37 12.08 -12.26
N ILE A 53 6.32 11.74 -11.39
CA ILE A 53 7.41 12.64 -10.99
C ILE A 53 8.29 12.97 -12.20
N ALA A 54 8.64 11.98 -13.03
CA ALA A 54 9.45 12.18 -14.24
C ALA A 54 8.75 13.12 -15.22
N ALA A 55 7.44 12.95 -15.42
CA ALA A 55 6.62 13.83 -16.28
C ALA A 55 6.56 15.27 -15.75
N LEU A 56 6.45 15.47 -14.43
CA LEU A 56 6.49 16.80 -13.82
C LEU A 56 7.88 17.44 -13.97
N LEU A 57 8.96 16.68 -13.77
CA LEU A 57 10.33 17.17 -13.92
C LEU A 57 10.64 17.58 -15.37
N ALA A 58 10.13 16.85 -16.36
CA ALA A 58 10.29 17.19 -17.78
C ALA A 58 9.69 18.56 -18.11
N ARG A 59 8.63 18.95 -17.39
CA ARG A 59 7.88 20.20 -17.60
C ARG A 59 8.17 21.26 -16.55
N ARG A 60 9.24 21.10 -15.75
CA ARG A 60 9.55 21.98 -14.60
C ARG A 60 9.55 23.49 -14.89
N HIS A 61 9.82 23.88 -16.14
CA HIS A 61 9.86 25.28 -16.58
C HIS A 61 8.47 25.89 -16.80
N GLU A 62 7.44 25.05 -16.94
CA GLU A 62 6.02 25.44 -17.02
C GLU A 62 5.38 25.55 -15.63
N LEU A 63 6.11 25.20 -14.56
CA LEU A 63 5.55 25.04 -13.22
C LEU A 63 6.03 26.13 -12.26
N GLU A 64 5.17 26.50 -11.32
CA GLU A 64 5.54 27.35 -10.20
C GLU A 64 6.63 26.68 -9.34
N PRO A 65 7.60 27.44 -8.78
CA PRO A 65 8.71 26.90 -7.98
C PRO A 65 8.29 26.00 -6.81
N PHE A 66 7.07 26.16 -6.30
CA PHE A 66 6.49 25.38 -5.20
C PHE A 66 5.13 24.78 -5.57
N ALA A 67 4.93 24.40 -6.82
CA ALA A 67 3.69 23.79 -7.28
C ALA A 67 3.40 22.48 -6.52
N ARG A 68 2.16 22.36 -6.00
CA ARG A 68 1.69 21.18 -5.26
C ARG A 68 0.72 20.38 -6.11
N PHE A 69 1.06 19.12 -6.34
CA PHE A 69 0.22 18.17 -7.08
C PHE A 69 -0.22 17.03 -6.16
N HIS A 70 -1.46 16.59 -6.35
CA HIS A 70 -1.98 15.37 -5.73
C HIS A 70 -2.10 14.29 -6.80
N MET A 71 -1.62 13.09 -6.50
CA MET A 71 -1.79 11.93 -7.37
C MET A 71 -3.03 11.17 -6.91
N GLN A 72 -3.91 10.81 -7.86
CA GLN A 72 -5.17 10.15 -7.55
C GLN A 72 -4.97 8.72 -7.01
N GLY A 73 -3.99 7.97 -7.53
CA GLY A 73 -3.67 6.62 -7.05
C GLY A 73 -4.87 5.66 -7.13
N HIS A 74 -4.98 4.75 -6.18
CA HIS A 74 -6.13 3.85 -6.03
C HIS A 74 -6.79 4.09 -4.68
N TRP A 75 -8.04 4.54 -4.71
CA TRP A 75 -8.83 4.75 -3.50
C TRP A 75 -9.55 3.47 -3.10
N ASP A 76 -9.25 2.97 -1.91
CA ASP A 76 -9.84 1.79 -1.28
C ASP A 76 -10.78 2.27 -0.16
N PRO A 77 -12.10 2.39 -0.41
CA PRO A 77 -13.01 3.15 0.44
C PRO A 77 -13.24 2.56 1.83
N ASP A 78 -13.08 1.25 1.99
CA ASP A 78 -13.28 0.53 3.26
C ASP A 78 -12.02 -0.17 3.79
N GLY A 79 -10.89 0.00 3.08
CA GLY A 79 -9.60 -0.59 3.41
C GLY A 79 -9.52 -2.09 3.14
N SER A 80 -10.47 -2.65 2.38
CA SER A 80 -10.55 -4.07 2.08
C SER A 80 -10.15 -4.42 0.65
N GLU A 81 -10.21 -3.50 -0.31
CA GLU A 81 -10.00 -3.78 -1.73
C GLU A 81 -8.63 -4.39 -2.00
N MET A 82 -7.56 -3.86 -1.38
CA MET A 82 -6.21 -4.39 -1.58
C MET A 82 -6.10 -5.84 -1.09
N SER A 83 -6.65 -6.15 0.08
CA SER A 83 -6.63 -7.52 0.62
C SER A 83 -7.45 -8.48 -0.25
N GLN A 84 -8.62 -8.04 -0.71
CA GLN A 84 -9.46 -8.83 -1.61
C GLN A 84 -8.79 -9.06 -2.96
N ALA A 85 -8.10 -8.06 -3.51
CA ALA A 85 -7.34 -8.17 -4.75
C ALA A 85 -6.24 -9.23 -4.63
N ILE A 86 -5.48 -9.23 -3.52
CA ILE A 86 -4.49 -10.27 -3.22
C ILE A 86 -5.17 -11.65 -3.13
N GLN A 87 -6.30 -11.77 -2.42
CA GLN A 87 -7.03 -13.05 -2.32
C GLN A 87 -7.46 -13.58 -3.69
N ARG A 88 -8.00 -12.72 -4.57
CA ARG A 88 -8.39 -13.11 -5.94
C ARG A 88 -7.21 -13.62 -6.74
N VAL A 89 -6.06 -12.95 -6.67
CA VAL A 89 -4.85 -13.39 -7.37
C VAL A 89 -4.36 -14.71 -6.80
N VAL A 90 -4.28 -14.87 -5.48
CA VAL A 90 -3.85 -16.12 -4.83
C VAL A 90 -4.74 -17.29 -5.22
N ALA A 91 -6.07 -17.09 -5.25
CA ALA A 91 -7.03 -18.11 -5.66
C ALA A 91 -6.82 -18.56 -7.11
N ARG A 92 -6.46 -17.64 -8.02
CA ARG A 92 -6.12 -17.96 -9.42
C ARG A 92 -4.91 -18.87 -9.55
N TYR A 93 -4.00 -18.86 -8.58
CA TYR A 93 -2.84 -19.75 -8.51
C TYR A 93 -3.07 -20.97 -7.59
N GLY A 94 -4.33 -21.29 -7.27
CA GLY A 94 -4.69 -22.47 -6.47
C GLY A 94 -4.44 -22.33 -4.96
N GLY A 95 -4.09 -21.12 -4.49
CA GLY A 95 -3.88 -20.85 -3.08
C GLY A 95 -5.14 -20.39 -2.35
N ARG A 96 -5.08 -20.35 -1.01
CA ARG A 96 -6.10 -19.72 -0.16
C ARG A 96 -5.43 -18.81 0.86
N ALA A 97 -5.77 -17.54 0.84
CA ALA A 97 -5.25 -16.53 1.76
C ALA A 97 -6.34 -16.07 2.74
N ALA A 98 -6.04 -16.10 4.04
CA ALA A 98 -6.91 -15.55 5.08
C ALA A 98 -6.49 -14.11 5.43
N VAL A 99 -7.45 -13.19 5.48
CA VAL A 99 -7.18 -11.83 5.95
C VAL A 99 -7.29 -11.79 7.48
N LYS A 100 -6.26 -11.28 8.16
CA LYS A 100 -6.22 -11.15 9.62
C LYS A 100 -5.87 -9.72 10.01
N SER A 101 -6.42 -9.24 11.11
CA SER A 101 -6.02 -7.94 11.67
C SER A 101 -4.56 -8.00 12.13
N PHE A 102 -3.81 -6.93 11.86
CA PHE A 102 -2.45 -6.79 12.33
C PHE A 102 -2.44 -6.66 13.86
N PRO A 103 -1.58 -7.39 14.59
CA PRO A 103 -1.59 -7.42 16.06
C PRO A 103 -0.90 -6.18 16.64
N TRP A 104 -1.54 -5.01 16.55
CA TRP A 104 -1.01 -3.73 17.06
C TRP A 104 -0.61 -3.77 18.54
N TRP A 105 -1.21 -4.65 19.33
CA TRP A 105 -0.86 -4.83 20.75
C TRP A 105 0.58 -5.33 20.93
N LEU A 106 1.11 -6.16 20.02
CA LEU A 106 2.51 -6.62 20.08
C LEU A 106 3.48 -5.45 19.87
N VAL A 107 3.16 -4.57 18.91
CA VAL A 107 3.97 -3.37 18.65
C VAL A 107 3.95 -2.43 19.84
N LYS A 108 2.79 -2.26 20.49
CA LYS A 108 2.68 -1.43 21.71
C LYS A 108 3.53 -1.97 22.87
N LEU A 109 3.65 -3.29 23.03
CA LEU A 109 4.48 -3.89 24.08
C LEU A 109 5.98 -3.78 23.80
N ALA A 110 6.38 -3.70 22.53
CA ALA A 110 7.78 -3.54 22.12
C ALA A 110 8.23 -2.06 22.04
N ALA A 111 7.31 -1.12 22.26
CA ALA A 111 7.67 0.30 22.28
C ALA A 111 8.47 0.58 23.57
N PRO A 112 9.62 1.28 23.48
CA PRO A 112 10.32 1.72 24.68
C PRO A 112 9.38 2.61 25.51
N LEU A 113 9.41 2.42 26.83
CA LEU A 113 8.75 3.32 27.78
C LEU A 113 9.36 4.72 27.72
#